data_AF-A0A2K9DUC5-F1
#
_entry.id   AF-A0A2K9DUC5-F1
#
_cell.length_a   1.000
_cell.length_b   1.000
_cell.length_c   1.000
_cell.angle_alpha   90.00
_cell.angle_beta   90.00
_cell.angle_gamma   90.00
#
_symmetry.space_group_name_H-M   'P 1'
#
loop_
_entity.id
_entity.type
_entity.pdbx_description
1 polymer ?
#
loop_
_entity_poly.entity_id
_entity_poly.type
_entity_poly.pdbx_seq_one_letter_code
_entity_poly.pdbx_strand_id
1 'polypeptide(L)'
;MVWLTLTVVAGIAVLILIGSKVVPAIAAARRRSAYAAEARSRQLDAWQLFVDRHNELLRKIVHAETDWDTLFFTPAINDPSVPETLRMLQAMRIASNLRDTAGILPADLPIEADVTTLPYPQAVEAFDLAWDVAERNARRIGQAATPPRERKMISEIRTLLNIAENAAASATERALAYRKAQLLIGELTTIHVPKTALAQLEARVAPALEMMR
;
A
#
# COMPACT_ATOMS: atom_id res chain seq x y z
N MET A 1 -48.97 -43.46 -49.97
CA MET A 1 -47.94 -42.42 -50.24
C MET A 1 -48.21 -41.07 -49.54
N VAL A 2 -49.46 -40.63 -49.37
CA VAL A 2 -49.79 -39.31 -48.78
C VAL A 2 -49.56 -39.22 -47.25
N TRP A 3 -49.62 -40.33 -46.52
CA TRP A 3 -49.41 -40.34 -45.06
C TRP A 3 -47.94 -40.22 -44.62
N LEU A 4 -46.99 -40.59 -45.48
CA LEU A 4 -45.54 -40.56 -45.16
C LEU A 4 -44.95 -39.15 -45.31
N THR A 5 -45.55 -38.29 -46.14
CA THR A 5 -45.11 -36.90 -46.35
C THR A 5 -45.60 -35.98 -45.23
N LEU A 6 -46.79 -36.21 -44.67
CA LEU A 6 -47.35 -35.43 -43.56
C LEU A 6 -46.54 -35.58 -42.26
N THR A 7 -46.03 -36.78 -41.96
CA THR A 7 -45.22 -37.03 -40.75
C THR A 7 -43.83 -36.39 -40.85
N VAL A 8 -43.21 -36.41 -42.03
CA VAL A 8 -41.93 -35.73 -42.28
C VAL A 8 -42.07 -34.22 -42.16
N VAL A 9 -43.13 -33.62 -42.73
CA VAL A 9 -43.39 -32.18 -42.63
C VAL A 9 -43.72 -31.77 -41.19
N ALA A 10 -44.50 -32.58 -40.45
CA ALA A 10 -44.79 -32.34 -39.04
C ALA A 10 -43.52 -32.43 -38.17
N GLY A 11 -42.64 -33.41 -38.44
CA GLY A 11 -41.35 -33.55 -37.74
C GLY A 11 -40.40 -32.38 -38.00
N ILE A 12 -40.32 -31.90 -39.24
CA ILE A 12 -39.54 -30.71 -39.60
C ILE A 12 -40.12 -29.45 -38.94
N ALA A 13 -41.44 -29.29 -38.92
CA ALA A 13 -42.10 -28.16 -38.25
C ALA A 13 -41.84 -28.16 -36.73
N VAL A 14 -41.85 -29.32 -36.08
CA VAL A 14 -41.51 -29.45 -34.65
C VAL A 14 -40.02 -29.14 -34.39
N LEU A 15 -39.10 -29.61 -35.23
CA LEU A 15 -37.67 -29.28 -35.11
C LEU A 15 -37.39 -27.80 -35.33
N ILE A 16 -38.09 -27.15 -36.27
CA ILE A 16 -38.01 -25.69 -36.48
C ILE A 16 -38.61 -24.93 -35.29
N LEU A 17 -39.74 -25.39 -34.72
CA LEU A 17 -40.37 -24.76 -33.57
C LEU A 17 -39.48 -24.84 -32.32
N ILE A 18 -38.86 -26.00 -32.07
CA ILE A 18 -37.89 -26.19 -30.98
C ILE A 18 -36.64 -25.34 -31.23
N GLY A 19 -36.06 -25.37 -32.44
CA GLY A 19 -34.93 -24.54 -32.83
C GLY A 19 -35.19 -23.03 -32.67
N SER A 20 -36.42 -22.58 -32.99
CA SER A 20 -36.83 -21.16 -32.89
C SER A 20 -36.86 -20.62 -31.46
N LYS A 21 -36.96 -21.49 -30.45
CA LYS A 21 -36.96 -21.12 -29.03
C LYS A 21 -35.61 -21.38 -28.37
N VAL A 22 -34.88 -22.42 -28.82
CA VAL A 22 -33.56 -22.79 -28.29
C VAL A 22 -32.49 -21.77 -28.69
N VAL A 23 -32.46 -21.28 -29.93
CA VAL A 23 -31.46 -20.29 -30.39
C VAL A 23 -31.54 -18.96 -29.61
N PRO A 24 -32.71 -18.30 -29.43
CA PRO A 24 -32.79 -17.08 -28.64
C PRO A 24 -32.55 -17.32 -27.15
N ALA A 25 -32.90 -18.49 -26.60
CA ALA A 25 -32.58 -18.84 -25.21
C ALA A 25 -31.07 -18.97 -24.99
N ILE A 26 -30.34 -19.61 -25.91
CA ILE A 26 -28.87 -19.70 -25.87
C ILE A 26 -28.25 -18.31 -26.04
N ALA A 27 -28.75 -17.48 -26.96
CA ALA A 27 -28.25 -16.12 -27.14
C ALA A 27 -28.49 -15.24 -25.88
N ALA A 28 -29.66 -15.36 -25.25
CA ALA A 28 -29.96 -14.66 -24.00
C ALA A 28 -29.12 -15.16 -22.82
N ALA A 29 -28.84 -16.47 -22.75
CA ALA A 29 -27.93 -17.04 -21.76
C ALA A 29 -26.48 -16.52 -21.96
N ARG A 30 -26.00 -16.45 -23.20
CA ARG A 30 -24.68 -15.87 -23.53
C ARG A 30 -24.58 -14.39 -23.17
N ARG A 31 -25.63 -13.60 -23.41
CA ARG A 31 -25.65 -12.18 -22.99
C ARG A 31 -25.59 -12.03 -21.48
N ARG A 32 -26.34 -12.85 -20.74
CA ARG A 32 -26.29 -12.87 -19.26
C ARG A 32 -24.91 -13.28 -18.74
N SER A 33 -24.28 -14.30 -19.33
CA SER A 33 -22.93 -14.69 -18.94
C SER A 33 -21.88 -13.63 -19.27
N ALA A 34 -22.00 -12.95 -20.42
CA ALA A 34 -21.11 -11.86 -20.79
C ALA A 34 -21.25 -10.67 -19.82
N TYR A 35 -22.48 -10.26 -19.51
CA TYR A 35 -22.76 -9.23 -18.52
C TYR A 35 -22.19 -9.59 -17.13
N ALA A 36 -22.39 -10.83 -16.68
CA ALA A 36 -21.85 -11.31 -15.41
C ALA A 36 -20.32 -11.27 -15.39
N ALA A 37 -19.67 -11.66 -16.50
CA ALA A 37 -18.21 -11.61 -16.63
C ALA A 37 -17.67 -10.17 -16.62
N GLU A 38 -18.30 -9.25 -17.36
CA GLU A 38 -17.93 -7.83 -17.37
C GLU A 38 -18.12 -7.16 -16.01
N ALA A 39 -19.23 -7.44 -15.34
CA ALA A 39 -19.48 -6.92 -14.00
C ALA A 39 -18.48 -7.50 -12.97
N ARG A 40 -18.16 -8.79 -13.06
CA ARG A 40 -17.11 -9.40 -12.23
C ARG A 40 -15.74 -8.78 -12.50
N SER A 41 -15.40 -8.51 -13.76
CA SER A 41 -14.15 -7.82 -14.12
C SER A 41 -14.08 -6.44 -13.45
N ARG A 42 -15.15 -5.65 -13.52
CA ARG A 42 -15.22 -4.33 -12.87
C ARG A 42 -15.02 -4.42 -11.35
N GLN A 43 -15.59 -5.44 -10.70
CA GLN A 43 -15.38 -5.64 -9.26
C GLN A 43 -13.93 -6.00 -8.94
N LEU A 44 -13.28 -6.82 -9.77
CA LEU A 44 -11.86 -7.16 -9.61
C LEU A 44 -10.96 -5.93 -9.80
N ASP A 45 -11.23 -5.12 -10.82
CA ASP A 45 -10.48 -3.89 -11.08
C ASP A 45 -10.64 -2.89 -9.90
N ALA A 46 -11.87 -2.73 -9.40
CA ALA A 46 -12.14 -1.88 -8.23
C ALA A 46 -11.44 -2.40 -6.97
N TRP A 47 -11.44 -3.72 -6.74
CA TRP A 47 -10.72 -4.33 -5.63
C TRP A 47 -9.21 -4.09 -5.73
N GLN A 48 -8.65 -4.26 -6.93
CA GLN A 48 -7.22 -4.06 -7.18
C GLN A 48 -6.80 -2.62 -6.87
N LEU A 49 -7.64 -1.62 -7.16
CA LEU A 49 -7.37 -0.23 -6.81
C LEU A 49 -7.15 -0.04 -5.29
N PHE A 50 -7.94 -0.71 -4.44
CA PHE A 50 -7.77 -0.66 -2.99
C PHE A 50 -6.51 -1.40 -2.53
N VAL A 51 -6.18 -2.52 -3.17
CA VAL A 51 -4.91 -3.24 -2.92
C VAL A 51 -3.71 -2.36 -3.24
N ASP A 52 -3.73 -1.69 -4.39
CA ASP A 52 -2.65 -0.82 -4.84
C ASP A 52 -2.50 0.41 -3.94
N ARG A 53 -3.62 1.02 -3.54
CA ARG A 53 -3.62 2.13 -2.57
C ARG A 53 -3.04 1.72 -1.23
N HIS A 54 -3.42 0.56 -0.71
CA HIS A 54 -2.88 0.06 0.55
C HIS A 54 -1.37 -0.19 0.45
N ASN A 55 -0.89 -0.79 -0.64
CA ASN A 55 0.54 -0.97 -0.89
C ASN A 55 1.28 0.38 -0.94
N GLU A 56 0.67 1.40 -1.55
CA GLU A 56 1.23 2.75 -1.58
C GLU A 56 1.32 3.38 -0.19
N LEU A 57 0.27 3.25 0.63
CA LEU A 57 0.29 3.73 2.02
C LEU A 57 1.37 3.04 2.85
N LEU A 58 1.55 1.74 2.69
CA LEU A 58 2.63 1.01 3.37
C LEU A 58 4.02 1.48 2.89
N ARG A 59 4.18 1.82 1.61
CA ARG A 59 5.42 2.44 1.12
C ARG A 59 5.67 3.80 1.76
N LYS A 60 4.63 4.63 1.93
CA LYS A 60 4.74 5.92 2.61
C LYS A 60 5.16 5.77 4.08
N ILE A 61 4.60 4.77 4.79
CA ILE A 61 5.02 4.44 6.17
C ILE A 61 6.50 4.07 6.21
N VAL A 62 6.93 3.13 5.36
CA VAL A 62 8.35 2.74 5.30
C VAL A 62 9.23 3.93 4.99
N HIS A 63 8.84 4.78 4.05
CA HIS A 63 9.58 6.01 3.74
C HIS A 63 9.68 6.93 4.96
N ALA A 64 8.58 7.16 5.69
CA ALA A 64 8.62 8.01 6.86
C ALA A 64 9.46 7.44 8.02
N GLU A 65 9.58 6.13 8.12
CA GLU A 65 10.40 5.46 9.13
C GLU A 65 11.89 5.40 8.78
N THR A 66 12.26 5.52 7.50
CA THR A 66 13.65 5.31 7.04
C THR A 66 14.30 6.55 6.43
N ASP A 67 13.51 7.53 5.98
CA ASP A 67 14.00 8.77 5.42
C ASP A 67 14.48 9.73 6.52
N TRP A 68 15.75 10.13 6.44
CA TRP A 68 16.38 10.98 7.46
C TRP A 68 15.73 12.36 7.56
N ASP A 69 15.32 12.94 6.43
CA ASP A 69 14.67 14.24 6.44
C ASP A 69 13.30 14.13 7.14
N THR A 70 12.52 13.08 6.87
CA THR A 70 11.23 12.85 7.52
C THR A 70 11.38 12.60 9.02
N LEU A 71 12.35 11.77 9.42
CA LEU A 71 12.65 11.46 10.83
C LEU A 71 13.03 12.72 11.63
N PHE A 72 13.78 13.64 11.03
CA PHE A 72 14.30 14.80 11.74
C PHE A 72 13.42 16.05 11.63
N PHE A 73 12.75 16.28 10.49
CA PHE A 73 11.96 17.50 10.27
C PHE A 73 10.48 17.34 10.60
N THR A 74 9.97 16.10 10.57
CA THR A 74 8.58 15.78 10.91
C THR A 74 8.50 14.60 11.89
N PRO A 75 9.24 14.61 13.02
CA PRO A 75 9.36 13.45 13.91
C PRO A 75 8.01 12.95 14.46
N ALA A 76 7.02 13.85 14.59
CA ALA A 76 5.69 13.54 15.06
C ALA A 76 4.99 12.43 14.25
N ILE A 77 5.30 12.25 12.96
CA ILE A 77 4.68 11.22 12.12
C ILE A 77 5.02 9.79 12.56
N ASN A 78 6.12 9.62 13.30
CA ASN A 78 6.59 8.32 13.81
C ASN A 78 6.38 8.17 15.33
N ASP A 79 5.83 9.18 15.99
CA ASP A 79 5.63 9.18 17.44
C ASP A 79 4.22 8.71 17.81
N PRO A 80 4.05 7.51 18.39
CA PRO A 80 2.73 7.00 18.79
C PRO A 80 2.12 7.76 19.98
N SER A 81 2.85 8.64 20.65
CA SER A 81 2.31 9.54 21.68
C SER A 81 1.45 10.66 21.08
N VAL A 82 1.66 10.97 19.78
CA VAL A 82 0.86 11.95 19.04
C VAL A 82 -0.49 11.33 18.66
N PRO A 83 -1.63 11.92 19.05
CA PRO A 83 -2.95 11.32 18.82
C PRO A 83 -3.26 11.03 17.35
N GLU A 84 -2.89 11.91 16.44
CA GLU A 84 -3.08 11.74 14.99
C GLU A 84 -2.27 10.55 14.46
N THR A 85 -1.02 10.43 14.87
CA THR A 85 -0.14 9.31 14.52
C THR A 85 -0.65 7.99 15.09
N LEU A 86 -1.10 7.98 16.36
CA LEU A 86 -1.70 6.79 16.95
C LEU A 86 -2.93 6.31 16.17
N ARG A 87 -3.82 7.23 15.77
CA ARG A 87 -5.01 6.89 14.96
C ARG A 87 -4.60 6.33 13.60
N MET A 88 -3.60 6.92 12.95
CA MET A 88 -3.04 6.41 11.69
C MET A 88 -2.50 4.98 11.85
N LEU A 89 -1.68 4.72 12.88
CA LEU A 89 -1.12 3.39 13.14
C LEU A 89 -2.21 2.35 13.46
N GLN A 90 -3.27 2.75 14.17
CA GLN A 90 -4.43 1.89 14.41
C GLN A 90 -5.18 1.57 13.12
N ALA A 91 -5.42 2.56 12.26
CA ALA A 91 -6.09 2.38 10.97
C ALA A 91 -5.25 1.48 10.03
N MET A 92 -3.94 1.69 9.98
CA MET A 92 -2.99 0.83 9.25
C MET A 92 -3.11 -0.62 9.69
N ARG A 93 -3.12 -0.87 11.00
CA ARG A 93 -3.24 -2.22 11.57
C ARG A 93 -4.57 -2.88 11.20
N ILE A 94 -5.66 -2.14 11.25
CA ILE A 94 -6.99 -2.64 10.87
C ILE A 94 -7.01 -3.03 9.39
N ALA A 95 -6.55 -2.14 8.50
CA ALA A 95 -6.46 -2.41 7.07
C ALA A 95 -5.56 -3.62 6.76
N SER A 96 -4.42 -3.72 7.45
CA SER A 96 -3.48 -4.85 7.32
C SER A 96 -4.10 -6.18 7.72
N ASN A 97 -4.74 -6.25 8.90
CA ASN A 97 -5.40 -7.47 9.36
C ASN A 97 -6.53 -7.92 8.42
N LEU A 98 -7.30 -6.96 7.91
CA LEU A 98 -8.37 -7.24 6.96
C LEU A 98 -7.82 -7.70 5.61
N ARG A 99 -6.66 -7.19 5.17
CA ARG A 99 -5.99 -7.66 3.96
C ARG A 99 -5.58 -9.13 4.07
N ASP A 100 -4.99 -9.52 5.20
CA ASP A 100 -4.53 -10.90 5.40
C ASP A 100 -5.69 -11.89 5.43
N THR A 101 -6.85 -11.45 5.94
CA THR A 101 -8.07 -12.27 6.00
C THR A 101 -8.83 -12.27 4.66
N ALA A 102 -8.88 -11.11 3.99
CA ALA A 102 -9.62 -10.97 2.73
C ALA A 102 -8.84 -11.57 1.57
N GLY A 103 -7.54 -11.29 1.45
CA GLY A 103 -6.59 -11.77 0.42
C GLY A 103 -6.94 -11.36 -1.01
N ILE A 104 -8.12 -11.76 -1.47
CA ILE A 104 -8.71 -11.60 -2.80
C ILE A 104 -10.17 -11.16 -2.66
N LEU A 105 -10.76 -10.65 -3.75
CA LEU A 105 -12.19 -10.36 -3.79
C LEU A 105 -13.01 -11.63 -3.45
N PRO A 106 -13.99 -11.57 -2.52
CA PRO A 106 -14.81 -12.73 -2.18
C PRO A 106 -15.46 -13.36 -3.41
N ALA A 107 -15.39 -14.69 -3.51
CA ALA A 107 -15.88 -15.43 -4.67
C ALA A 107 -17.42 -15.44 -4.77
N ASP A 108 -18.09 -15.34 -3.63
CA ASP A 108 -19.54 -15.33 -3.43
C ASP A 108 -20.15 -13.93 -3.43
N LEU A 109 -19.34 -12.89 -3.67
CA LEU A 109 -19.84 -11.52 -3.75
C LEU A 109 -20.86 -11.38 -4.90
N PRO A 110 -22.10 -10.90 -4.63
CA PRO A 110 -23.09 -10.66 -5.67
C PRO A 110 -22.57 -9.73 -6.77
N ILE A 111 -23.01 -9.94 -8.01
CA ILE A 111 -22.53 -9.19 -9.18
C ILE A 111 -22.87 -7.70 -9.06
N GLU A 112 -23.99 -7.39 -8.41
CA GLU A 112 -24.49 -6.04 -8.17
C GLU A 112 -23.90 -5.39 -6.91
N ALA A 113 -23.11 -6.13 -6.12
CA ALA A 113 -22.55 -5.61 -4.89
C ALA A 113 -21.49 -4.54 -5.18
N ASP A 114 -21.54 -3.48 -4.38
CA ASP A 114 -20.56 -2.40 -4.40
C ASP A 114 -19.35 -2.76 -3.54
N VAL A 115 -18.19 -2.92 -4.20
CA VAL A 115 -16.91 -3.23 -3.56
C VAL A 115 -16.53 -2.21 -2.50
N THR A 116 -16.88 -0.93 -2.68
CA THR A 116 -16.51 0.15 -1.74
C THR A 116 -17.15 0.01 -0.37
N THR A 117 -18.23 -0.77 -0.27
CA THR A 117 -18.96 -1.01 0.98
C THR A 117 -18.37 -2.17 1.80
N LEU A 118 -17.43 -2.92 1.24
CA LEU A 118 -16.79 -4.03 1.93
C LEU A 118 -15.86 -3.53 3.05
N PRO A 119 -15.67 -4.32 4.13
CA PRO A 119 -14.85 -3.89 5.27
C PRO A 119 -13.42 -3.52 4.92
N TYR A 120 -12.77 -4.28 4.02
CA TYR A 120 -11.39 -4.02 3.62
C TYR A 120 -11.22 -2.68 2.87
N PRO A 121 -11.95 -2.41 1.77
CA PRO A 121 -11.94 -1.09 1.11
C PRO A 121 -12.21 0.09 2.06
N GLN A 122 -13.19 -0.03 2.95
CA GLN A 122 -13.48 1.01 3.95
C GLN A 122 -12.31 1.26 4.91
N ALA A 123 -11.63 0.19 5.34
CA ALA A 123 -10.45 0.30 6.18
C ALA A 123 -9.25 0.94 5.46
N VAL A 124 -9.07 0.66 4.17
CA VAL A 124 -8.03 1.31 3.35
C VAL A 124 -8.30 2.81 3.22
N GLU A 125 -9.53 3.22 2.95
CA GLU A 125 -9.92 4.64 2.91
C GLU A 125 -9.73 5.33 4.27
N ALA A 126 -10.11 4.66 5.36
CA ALA A 126 -9.88 5.18 6.71
C ALA A 126 -8.39 5.34 7.03
N PHE A 127 -7.55 4.40 6.57
CA PHE A 127 -6.10 4.50 6.70
C PHE A 127 -5.53 5.66 5.88
N ASP A 128 -5.94 5.81 4.62
CA ASP A 128 -5.51 6.91 3.75
C ASP A 128 -5.83 8.28 4.38
N LEU A 129 -7.06 8.47 4.85
CA LEU A 129 -7.46 9.70 5.54
C LEU A 129 -6.65 9.94 6.82
N ALA A 130 -6.42 8.88 7.62
CA ALA A 130 -5.67 9.01 8.86
C ALA A 130 -4.19 9.34 8.60
N TRP A 131 -3.58 8.76 7.56
CA TRP A 131 -2.25 9.13 7.08
C TRP A 131 -2.18 10.62 6.75
N ASP A 132 -3.10 11.10 5.93
CA ASP A 132 -3.18 12.49 5.49
C ASP A 132 -3.28 13.49 6.65
N VAL A 133 -4.09 13.14 7.67
CA VAL A 133 -4.25 13.95 8.88
C VAL A 133 -2.98 13.94 9.71
N ALA A 134 -2.36 12.78 9.91
CA ALA A 134 -1.12 12.66 10.66
C ALA A 134 0.03 13.41 9.97
N GLU A 135 0.15 13.30 8.65
CA GLU A 135 1.19 13.98 7.86
C GLU A 135 1.04 15.51 7.94
N ARG A 136 -0.19 16.03 7.77
CA ARG A 136 -0.45 17.48 7.92
C ARG A 136 -0.14 17.96 9.33
N ASN A 137 -0.51 17.19 10.36
CA ASN A 137 -0.20 17.52 11.75
C ASN A 137 1.32 17.55 11.98
N ALA A 138 2.04 16.53 11.51
CA ALA A 138 3.49 16.43 11.64
C ALA A 138 4.21 17.58 10.94
N ARG A 139 3.80 17.95 9.72
CA ARG A 139 4.32 19.12 8.99
C ARG A 139 4.05 20.43 9.71
N ARG A 140 2.86 20.57 10.33
CA ARG A 140 2.48 21.77 11.09
C ARG A 140 3.32 21.92 12.36
N ILE A 141 3.60 20.83 13.08
CA ILE A 141 4.43 20.85 14.29
C ILE A 141 5.90 21.02 13.91
N GLY A 142 6.36 20.35 12.85
CA GLY A 142 7.74 20.33 12.42
C GLY A 142 8.69 19.93 13.56
N GLN A 143 9.67 20.79 13.83
CA GLN A 143 10.65 20.64 14.92
C GLN A 143 10.32 21.49 16.16
N ALA A 144 9.09 21.99 16.30
CA ALA A 144 8.74 22.91 17.39
C ALA A 144 8.98 22.30 18.78
N ALA A 145 8.80 20.98 18.92
CA ALA A 145 9.04 20.25 20.16
C ALA A 145 10.53 19.90 20.39
N THR A 146 11.40 20.03 19.38
CA THR A 146 12.81 19.66 19.46
C THR A 146 13.63 20.78 20.11
N PRO A 147 14.40 20.50 21.18
CA PRO A 147 15.24 21.51 21.84
C PRO A 147 16.28 22.14 20.89
N PRO A 148 16.65 23.42 21.06
CA PRO A 148 17.63 24.09 20.20
C PRO A 148 18.98 23.35 20.09
N ARG A 149 19.44 22.74 21.19
CA ARG A 149 20.66 21.92 21.21
C ARG A 149 20.54 20.71 20.27
N GLU A 150 19.43 19.98 20.35
CA GLU A 150 19.17 18.83 19.49
C GLU A 150 19.01 19.25 18.02
N ARG A 151 18.39 20.40 17.72
CA ARG A 151 18.30 20.90 16.33
C ARG A 151 19.68 21.14 15.70
N LYS A 152 20.65 21.65 16.47
CA LYS A 152 22.04 21.78 16.00
C LYS A 152 22.68 20.41 15.77
N MET A 153 22.47 19.47 16.69
CA MET A 153 22.96 18.10 16.57
C MET A 153 22.39 17.39 15.33
N ILE A 154 21.09 17.55 15.05
CA ILE A 154 20.42 17.05 13.85
C ILE A 154 21.09 17.60 12.57
N SER A 155 21.39 18.90 12.53
CA SER A 155 22.11 19.51 11.40
C SER A 155 23.50 18.89 11.18
N GLU A 156 24.20 18.57 12.26
CA GLU A 156 25.51 17.91 12.19
C GLU A 156 25.37 16.45 11.73
N ILE A 157 24.41 15.70 12.29
CA ILE A 157 24.08 14.34 11.88
C ILE A 157 23.81 14.29 10.38
N ARG A 158 22.94 15.16 9.86
CA ARG A 158 22.63 15.22 8.42
C ARG A 158 23.87 15.42 7.55
N THR A 159 24.77 16.31 7.96
CA THR A 159 26.03 16.55 7.24
C THR A 159 26.88 15.28 7.21
N LEU A 160 26.98 14.57 8.32
CA LEU A 160 27.74 13.32 8.42
C LEU A 160 27.10 12.20 7.60
N LEU A 161 25.77 12.08 7.61
CA LEU A 161 25.03 11.12 6.80
C LEU A 161 25.25 11.35 5.31
N ASN A 162 25.19 12.61 4.86
CA ASN A 162 25.49 12.97 3.47
C ASN A 162 26.91 12.56 3.07
N ILE A 163 27.89 12.72 3.95
CA ILE A 163 29.27 12.27 3.69
C ILE A 163 29.34 10.74 3.64
N ALA A 164 28.66 10.04 4.56
CA ALA A 164 28.66 8.59 4.63
C ALA A 164 28.06 7.93 3.38
N GLU A 165 27.02 8.53 2.81
CA GLU A 165 26.34 8.05 1.59
C GLU A 165 27.01 8.54 0.29
N ASN A 166 27.88 9.54 0.35
CA ASN A 166 28.53 10.08 -0.83
C ASN A 166 29.56 9.10 -1.41
N ALA A 167 29.26 8.51 -2.57
CA ALA A 167 30.14 7.58 -3.26
C ALA A 167 31.46 8.21 -3.76
N ALA A 168 31.52 9.54 -3.89
CA ALA A 168 32.74 10.26 -4.26
C ALA A 168 33.70 10.49 -3.08
N ALA A 169 33.25 10.30 -1.83
CA ALA A 169 34.10 10.39 -0.65
C ALA A 169 34.93 9.11 -0.47
N SER A 170 36.09 9.23 0.20
CA SER A 170 36.93 8.06 0.47
C SER A 170 36.24 7.08 1.44
N ALA A 171 36.59 5.79 1.36
CA ALA A 171 36.03 4.76 2.26
C ALA A 171 36.24 5.12 3.74
N THR A 172 37.40 5.66 4.08
CA THR A 172 37.73 6.09 5.45
C THR A 172 36.86 7.25 5.92
N GLU A 173 36.65 8.28 5.09
CA GLU A 173 35.78 9.42 5.42
C GLU A 173 34.34 8.97 5.62
N ARG A 174 33.83 8.11 4.73
CA ARG A 174 32.47 7.57 4.83
C ARG A 174 32.25 6.81 6.13
N ALA A 175 33.18 5.94 6.48
CA ALA A 175 33.12 5.12 7.69
C ALA A 175 33.28 5.96 8.98
N LEU A 176 34.15 6.97 8.99
CA LEU A 176 34.27 7.90 10.12
C LEU A 176 33.02 8.75 10.29
N ALA A 177 32.46 9.25 9.19
CA ALA A 177 31.23 10.03 9.21
C ALA A 177 30.04 9.20 9.73
N TYR A 178 29.89 7.97 9.26
CA TYR A 178 28.89 7.02 9.75
C TYR A 178 29.00 6.77 11.26
N ARG A 179 30.19 6.42 11.76
CA ARG A 179 30.39 6.18 13.20
C ARG A 179 30.07 7.41 14.04
N LYS A 180 30.48 8.60 13.59
CA LYS A 180 30.18 9.85 14.28
C LYS A 180 28.68 10.16 14.26
N ALA A 181 28.00 9.92 13.13
CA ALA A 181 26.56 10.07 13.03
C ALA A 181 25.82 9.15 14.01
N GLN A 182 26.23 7.87 14.11
CA GLN A 182 25.65 6.93 15.07
C GLN A 182 25.79 7.38 16.52
N LEU A 183 26.97 7.90 16.91
CA LEU A 183 27.18 8.43 18.26
C LEU A 183 26.22 9.60 18.56
N LEU A 184 26.14 10.57 17.65
CA LEU A 184 25.24 11.73 17.81
C LEU A 184 23.76 11.32 17.80
N ILE A 185 23.36 10.35 16.97
CA ILE A 185 21.99 9.81 16.99
C ILE A 185 21.66 9.19 18.35
N GLY A 186 22.63 8.51 18.98
CA GLY A 186 22.48 7.95 20.32
C GLY A 186 22.34 9.00 21.44
N GLU A 187 22.73 10.25 21.18
CA GLU A 187 22.57 11.37 22.12
C GLU A 187 21.21 12.08 22.00
N LEU A 188 20.41 11.79 20.96
CA LEU A 188 19.08 12.37 20.80
C LEU A 188 18.13 11.83 21.86
N THR A 189 17.39 12.72 22.54
CA THR A 189 16.41 12.32 23.56
C THR A 189 14.97 12.54 23.11
N THR A 190 14.75 13.51 22.21
CA THR A 190 13.39 13.87 21.76
C THR A 190 12.95 13.06 20.54
N ILE A 191 13.88 12.72 19.65
CA ILE A 191 13.59 12.01 18.40
C ILE A 191 14.05 10.57 18.53
N HIS A 192 13.11 9.63 18.37
CA HIS A 192 13.43 8.21 18.29
C HIS A 192 13.73 7.82 16.84
N VAL A 193 14.95 7.33 16.59
CA VAL A 193 15.34 6.79 15.27
C VAL A 193 15.09 5.27 15.26
N PRO A 194 14.22 4.76 14.36
CA PRO A 194 13.99 3.34 14.23
C PRO A 194 15.28 2.56 13.89
N LYS A 195 15.42 1.36 14.45
CA LYS A 195 16.55 0.47 14.15
C LYS A 195 16.63 0.11 12.66
N THR A 196 15.49 0.06 11.99
CA THR A 196 15.38 -0.20 10.55
C THR A 196 16.08 0.88 9.71
N ALA A 197 15.96 2.16 10.06
CA ALA A 197 16.67 3.25 9.40
C ALA A 197 18.19 3.10 9.52
N LEU A 198 18.67 2.77 10.73
CA LEU A 198 20.10 2.53 10.98
C LEU A 198 20.62 1.31 10.20
N ALA A 199 19.86 0.21 10.17
CA ALA A 199 20.25 -0.99 9.44
C ALA A 199 20.31 -0.77 7.92
N GLN A 200 19.38 0.01 7.35
CA GLN A 200 19.42 0.37 5.93
C GLN A 200 20.62 1.23 5.57
N LEU A 201 20.98 2.18 6.44
CA LEU A 201 22.18 2.98 6.27
C LEU A 201 23.45 2.12 6.38
N GLU A 202 23.52 1.23 7.37
CA GLU A 202 24.65 0.32 7.54
C GLU A 202 24.88 -0.53 6.28
N ALA A 203 23.81 -1.08 5.69
CA ALA A 203 23.90 -1.86 4.47
C ALA A 203 24.50 -1.06 3.29
N ARG A 204 24.24 0.26 3.20
CA ARG A 204 24.80 1.14 2.16
C ARG A 204 26.27 1.50 2.39
N VAL A 205 26.69 1.55 3.66
CA VAL A 205 28.06 1.93 4.06
C VAL A 205 28.97 0.71 4.28
N ALA A 206 28.40 -0.50 4.40
CA ALA A 206 29.11 -1.75 4.67
C ALA A 206 30.39 -1.96 3.83
N PRO A 207 30.40 -1.74 2.50
CA PRO A 207 31.62 -1.89 1.70
C PRO A 207 32.76 -0.98 2.17
N ALA A 208 32.46 0.23 2.63
CA ALA A 208 33.45 1.17 3.17
C ALA A 208 33.91 0.80 4.59
N LEU A 209 33.04 0.16 5.39
CA LEU A 209 33.38 -0.32 6.74
C LEU A 209 34.34 -1.52 6.68
N GLU A 210 34.16 -2.42 5.71
CA GLU A 210 35.01 -3.59 5.53
C GLU A 210 36.45 -3.23 5.14
N MET A 211 36.64 -2.17 4.35
CA MET A 211 37.97 -1.66 3.96
C MET A 211 38.79 -1.07 5.13
N MET A 212 38.17 -0.84 6.28
CA MET A 212 38.82 -0.33 7.49
C MET A 212 39.16 -1.41 8.54
N ARG A 213 38.74 -2.66 8.32
CA ARG A 213 39.10 -3.79 9.18
C ARG A 213 40.46 -4.36 8.77
#